data_AF-A0A960GY95-F1
#
_entry.id   AF-A0A960GY95-F1
#
_cell.length_a   1.000
_cell.length_b   1.000
_cell.length_c   1.000
_cell.angle_alpha   90.00
_cell.angle_beta   90.00
_cell.angle_gamma   90.00
#
_symmetry.space_group_name_H-M   'P 1'
#
loop_
_entity.id
_entity.type
_entity.pdbx_description
1 polymer ?
#
loop_
_entity_poly.entity_id
_entity_poly.type
_entity_poly.pdbx_seq_one_letter_code
_entity_poly.pdbx_strand_id
1 'polypeptide(L)'
;MTFSEIREAPPAPRKALLVFCDSLSYYGPGGGLPADDPRIWPNIVAAELGWDLELVGRIGWTCRDVWWAATQDPRAWAALPKAGAVIFATSDMDSLPSPLPTALRELIRYVRPGPVRRWVRDGYGW
;
A
#
# COMPACT_ATOMS: atom_id res chain seq x y z
N MET A 1 28.39 41.95 25.87
CA MET A 1 27.74 41.70 24.57
C MET A 1 27.63 40.20 24.41
N THR A 2 26.49 39.63 24.79
CA THR A 2 26.25 38.19 24.78
C THR A 2 25.58 37.85 23.46
N PHE A 3 26.23 37.03 22.63
CA PHE A 3 25.63 36.48 21.42
C PHE A 3 24.40 35.66 21.82
N SER A 4 23.22 36.15 21.48
CA SER A 4 21.98 35.38 21.54
C SER A 4 22.02 34.34 20.43
N GLU A 5 22.31 33.09 20.77
CA GLU A 5 22.05 31.95 19.89
C GLU A 5 20.56 31.94 19.55
N ILE A 6 20.23 32.26 18.30
CA ILE A 6 18.90 31.98 17.76
C ILE A 6 18.80 30.47 17.70
N ARG A 7 18.17 29.86 18.71
CA ARG A 7 17.69 28.49 18.62
C ARG A 7 16.59 28.47 17.56
N GLU A 8 16.93 27.99 16.38
CA GLU A 8 15.96 27.74 15.31
C GLU A 8 14.90 26.76 15.87
N ALA A 9 13.64 27.16 15.81
CA ALA A 9 12.55 26.28 16.20
C ALA A 9 12.58 25.02 15.31
N PRO A 10 12.33 23.82 15.86
CA PRO A 10 12.31 22.62 15.04
C PRO A 10 11.30 22.80 13.90
N PRO A 11 11.64 22.33 12.68
CA PRO A 11 10.75 22.47 11.53
C PRO A 11 9.38 21.85 11.85
N ALA A 12 8.31 22.48 11.35
CA ALA A 12 6.98 21.92 11.47
C ALA A 12 6.97 20.48 10.92
N PRO A 13 6.23 19.55 11.56
CA PRO A 13 6.21 18.15 11.13
C PRO A 13 5.75 18.06 9.67
N ARG A 14 6.47 17.27 8.87
CA ARG A 14 6.12 17.03 7.47
C ARG A 14 4.77 16.33 7.40
N LYS A 15 3.96 16.70 6.41
CA LYS A 15 2.74 15.97 6.08
C LYS A 15 3.11 14.60 5.52
N ALA A 16 2.23 13.63 5.65
CA ALA A 16 2.37 12.32 5.02
C ALA A 16 1.53 12.24 3.73
N LEU A 17 2.04 11.55 2.72
CA LEU A 17 1.27 10.99 1.62
C LEU A 17 0.92 9.55 2.00
N LEU A 18 -0.34 9.30 2.35
CA LEU A 18 -0.81 7.94 2.67
C LEU A 18 -1.31 7.27 1.40
N VAL A 19 -0.67 6.17 0.99
CA VAL A 19 -1.02 5.46 -0.24
C VAL A 19 -1.43 4.04 0.09
N PHE A 20 -2.69 3.70 -0.19
CA PHE A 20 -3.15 2.32 -0.24
C PHE A 20 -3.00 1.81 -1.67
N CYS A 21 -2.24 0.75 -1.88
CA CYS A 21 -1.97 0.28 -3.23
C CYS A 21 -1.86 -1.22 -3.40
N ASP A 22 -1.98 -1.65 -4.66
CA ASP A 22 -1.49 -2.96 -5.08
C ASP A 22 -0.03 -2.88 -5.59
N SER A 23 0.46 -4.00 -6.11
CA SER A 23 1.87 -4.13 -6.54
C SER A 23 2.30 -3.16 -7.63
N LEU A 24 1.43 -2.70 -8.53
CA LEU A 24 1.87 -1.87 -9.66
C LEU A 24 2.41 -0.51 -9.22
N SER A 25 2.03 -0.05 -8.02
CA SER A 25 2.55 1.20 -7.46
C SER A 25 4.03 1.14 -7.06
N TYR A 26 4.61 -0.06 -6.96
CA TYR A 26 6.02 -0.25 -6.64
C TYR A 26 6.66 -1.37 -7.49
N TYR A 27 6.13 -1.64 -8.68
CA TYR A 27 6.72 -2.61 -9.61
C TYR A 27 7.55 -1.90 -10.68
N GLY A 28 8.82 -2.25 -10.80
CA GLY A 28 9.71 -1.82 -11.88
C GLY A 28 9.91 -2.92 -12.94
N PRO A 29 10.67 -2.63 -14.01
CA PRO A 29 10.96 -3.62 -15.07
C PRO A 29 11.61 -4.92 -14.58
N GLY A 30 12.35 -4.86 -13.46
CA GLY A 30 13.02 -6.00 -12.84
C GLY A 30 12.23 -6.70 -11.74
N GLY A 31 11.02 -6.25 -11.40
CA GLY A 31 10.24 -6.80 -10.29
C GLY A 31 9.75 -5.74 -9.30
N GLY A 32 9.19 -6.21 -8.18
CA GLY A 32 8.81 -5.36 -7.06
C GLY A 32 10.01 -4.66 -6.43
N LEU A 33 9.88 -3.35 -6.21
CA LEU A 33 10.86 -2.50 -5.54
C LEU A 33 10.50 -2.32 -4.06
N PRO A 34 11.49 -2.00 -3.21
CA PRO A 34 11.24 -1.58 -1.84
C PRO A 34 10.29 -0.37 -1.75
N ALA A 35 9.54 -0.26 -0.64
CA ALA A 35 8.60 0.84 -0.42
C ALA A 35 9.29 2.22 -0.30
N ASP A 36 10.59 2.25 0.01
CA ASP A 36 11.44 3.43 0.12
C ASP A 36 12.31 3.66 -1.14
N ASP A 37 12.14 2.86 -2.20
CA ASP A 37 12.89 3.07 -3.44
C ASP A 37 12.53 4.43 -4.05
N PRO A 38 13.49 5.32 -4.31
CA PRO A 38 13.19 6.69 -4.76
C PRO A 38 12.57 6.75 -6.15
N ARG A 39 12.55 5.65 -6.91
CA ARG A 39 12.06 5.59 -8.29
C ARG A 39 10.58 5.22 -8.39
N ILE A 40 9.95 4.75 -7.31
CA ILE A 40 8.51 4.45 -7.35
C ILE A 40 7.72 5.76 -7.34
N TRP A 41 6.63 5.81 -8.10
CA TRP A 41 5.82 7.03 -8.23
C TRP A 41 5.37 7.63 -6.87
N PRO A 42 5.05 6.84 -5.82
CA PRO A 42 4.66 7.41 -4.52
C PRO A 42 5.78 8.21 -3.87
N ASN A 43 7.02 7.73 -3.96
CA ASN A 43 8.19 8.43 -3.41
C ASN A 43 8.54 9.67 -4.22
N ILE A 44 8.38 9.61 -5.55
CA ILE A 44 8.57 10.78 -6.42
C ILE A 44 7.56 11.88 -6.03
N VAL A 45 6.27 11.54 -5.91
CA VAL A 45 5.23 12.51 -5.53
C VAL A 45 5.46 13.05 -4.11
N ALA A 46 5.81 12.19 -3.14
CA ALA A 46 6.10 12.64 -1.78
C ALA A 46 7.31 13.59 -1.73
N ALA A 47 8.37 13.30 -2.51
CA ALA A 47 9.55 14.14 -2.60
C ALA A 47 9.24 15.52 -3.19
N GLU A 48 8.49 15.58 -4.31
CA GLU A 48 8.07 16.83 -4.94
C GLU A 48 7.20 17.71 -4.02
N LEU A 49 6.39 17.09 -3.15
CA LEU A 49 5.56 17.80 -2.17
C LEU A 49 6.32 18.18 -0.89
N GLY A 50 7.54 17.67 -0.70
CA GLY A 50 8.25 17.80 0.56
C GLY A 50 7.54 17.07 1.72
N TRP A 51 6.90 15.93 1.44
CA TRP A 51 6.14 15.11 2.40
C TRP A 51 6.87 13.80 2.70
N ASP A 52 6.42 13.10 3.73
CA ASP A 52 6.83 11.71 4.03
C ASP A 52 5.89 10.73 3.32
N LEU A 53 6.34 9.54 2.96
CA LEU A 53 5.49 8.49 2.38
C LEU A 53 5.09 7.46 3.43
N GLU A 54 3.78 7.19 3.52
CA GLU A 54 3.24 6.01 4.21
C GLU A 54 2.56 5.11 3.19
N LEU A 55 3.25 4.05 2.76
CA LEU A 55 2.76 3.12 1.74
C LEU A 55 2.22 1.84 2.38
N VAL A 56 0.95 1.53 2.10
CA VAL A 56 0.22 0.36 2.59
C VAL A 56 -0.22 -0.47 1.40
N GLY A 57 0.55 -1.50 1.07
CA GLY A 57 0.29 -2.35 -0.09
C GLY A 57 1.05 -3.67 -0.04
N ARG A 58 0.55 -4.67 -0.76
CA ARG A 58 1.25 -5.94 -0.98
C ARG A 58 0.99 -6.50 -2.37
N ILE A 59 1.85 -7.42 -2.79
CA ILE A 59 1.76 -8.08 -4.09
C ILE A 59 0.44 -8.86 -4.14
N GLY A 60 -0.30 -8.67 -5.23
CA GLY A 60 -1.55 -9.38 -5.48
C GLY A 60 -2.76 -8.84 -4.68
N TRP A 61 -2.61 -7.72 -3.97
CA TRP A 61 -3.71 -7.08 -3.27
C TRP A 61 -4.77 -6.53 -4.23
N THR A 62 -6.02 -6.82 -3.88
CA THR A 62 -7.22 -6.33 -4.55
C THR A 62 -7.79 -5.11 -3.84
N CYS A 63 -8.81 -4.48 -4.42
CA CYS A 63 -9.65 -3.49 -3.75
C CYS A 63 -10.16 -3.98 -2.39
N ARG A 64 -10.45 -5.28 -2.25
CA ARG A 64 -10.91 -5.87 -0.98
C ARG A 64 -9.83 -5.88 0.09
N ASP A 65 -8.60 -6.24 -0.27
CA ASP A 65 -7.48 -6.25 0.67
C ASP A 65 -7.17 -4.83 1.14
N VAL A 66 -7.19 -3.86 0.21
CA VAL A 66 -7.06 -2.43 0.51
C VAL A 66 -8.17 -1.94 1.45
N TRP A 67 -9.41 -2.37 1.23
CA TRP A 67 -10.53 -2.03 2.11
C TRP A 67 -10.28 -2.49 3.56
N TRP A 68 -9.81 -3.72 3.78
CA TRP A 68 -9.47 -4.15 5.13
C TRP A 68 -8.25 -3.43 5.68
N ALA A 69 -7.22 -3.18 4.88
CA ALA A 69 -6.07 -2.41 5.36
C ALA A 69 -6.51 -1.03 5.86
N ALA A 70 -7.34 -0.31 5.08
CA ALA A 70 -7.86 0.99 5.48
C ALA A 70 -8.74 0.93 6.75
N THR A 71 -9.53 -0.13 6.90
CA THR A 71 -10.54 -0.24 7.98
C THR A 71 -10.12 -1.08 9.17
N GLN A 72 -8.96 -1.74 9.14
CA GLN A 72 -8.52 -2.69 10.19
C GLN A 72 -7.02 -2.59 10.52
N ASP A 73 -6.20 -1.85 9.76
CA ASP A 73 -4.78 -1.69 10.06
C ASP A 73 -4.55 -0.49 11.00
N PRO A 74 -4.13 -0.71 12.27
CA PRO A 74 -3.82 0.38 13.18
C PRO A 74 -2.66 1.27 12.71
N ARG A 75 -1.76 0.76 11.84
CA ARG A 75 -0.70 1.57 11.24
C ARG A 75 -1.28 2.62 10.29
N ALA A 76 -2.25 2.23 9.47
CA ALA A 76 -2.95 3.15 8.59
C ALA A 76 -3.67 4.26 9.39
N TRP A 77 -4.28 3.90 10.52
CA TRP A 77 -4.94 4.86 11.40
C TRP A 77 -3.96 5.80 12.09
N ALA A 78 -2.73 5.35 12.40
CA ALA A 78 -1.68 6.20 12.95
C ALA A 78 -1.12 7.20 11.92
N ALA A 79 -1.12 6.83 10.63
CA ALA A 79 -0.70 7.69 9.53
C ALA A 79 -1.78 8.72 9.14
N LEU A 80 -3.06 8.35 9.23
CA LEU A 80 -4.18 9.15 8.73
C LEU A 80 -4.25 10.59 9.29
N PRO A 81 -4.05 10.86 10.61
CA PRO A 81 -4.05 12.23 11.14
C PRO A 81 -2.91 13.11 10.63
N LYS A 82 -1.82 12.50 10.14
CA LYS A 82 -0.65 13.20 9.58
C LYS A 82 -0.77 13.39 8.07
N ALA A 83 -1.74 12.73 7.43
CA ALA A 83 -1.87 12.70 5.99
C ALA A 83 -2.29 14.06 5.44
N GLY A 84 -1.50 14.61 4.51
CA GLY A 84 -1.90 15.73 3.67
C GLY A 84 -2.83 15.30 2.54
N ALA A 85 -2.69 14.05 2.09
CA ALA A 85 -3.57 13.40 1.12
C ALA A 85 -3.58 11.89 1.34
N VAL A 86 -4.67 11.25 0.90
CA VAL A 86 -4.84 9.80 0.87
C VAL A 86 -5.10 9.38 -0.57
N ILE A 87 -4.34 8.40 -1.07
CA ILE A 87 -4.48 7.86 -2.43
C ILE A 87 -4.87 6.38 -2.35
N PHE A 88 -5.83 5.97 -3.18
CA PHE A 88 -6.18 4.59 -3.42
C PHE A 88 -5.75 4.20 -4.84
N ALA A 89 -4.60 3.53 -4.96
CA ALA A 89 -4.00 3.06 -6.21
C ALA A 89 -4.14 1.54 -6.32
N THR A 90 -5.36 1.08 -6.57
CA THR A 90 -5.74 -0.34 -6.58
C THR A 90 -6.60 -0.65 -7.81
N SER A 91 -7.16 -1.86 -7.90
CA SER A 91 -7.93 -2.44 -9.01
C SER A 91 -7.15 -3.16 -10.11
N ASP A 92 -5.81 -3.05 -10.14
CA ASP A 92 -5.04 -3.75 -11.16
C ASP A 92 -5.15 -5.26 -10.97
N MET A 93 -5.01 -5.72 -9.72
CA MET A 93 -5.15 -7.15 -9.38
C MET A 93 -6.60 -7.64 -9.41
N ASP A 94 -7.56 -6.73 -9.42
CA ASP A 94 -8.99 -7.04 -9.58
C ASP A 94 -9.33 -7.33 -11.05
N SER A 95 -8.66 -6.64 -11.97
CA SER A 95 -8.92 -6.68 -13.41
C SER A 95 -8.03 -7.65 -14.17
N LEU A 96 -6.97 -8.19 -13.54
CA LEU A 96 -6.10 -9.16 -14.18
C LEU A 96 -6.90 -10.36 -14.70
N PRO A 97 -6.63 -10.82 -15.95
CA PRO A 97 -7.31 -11.98 -16.50
C PRO A 97 -7.16 -13.17 -15.57
N SER A 98 -8.30 -13.67 -15.08
CA SER A 98 -8.36 -14.80 -14.17
C SER A 98 -9.36 -15.83 -14.70
N PRO A 99 -9.06 -17.14 -14.59
CA PRO A 99 -10.00 -18.18 -15.01
C PRO A 99 -11.29 -18.21 -14.17
N LEU A 100 -11.30 -17.55 -13.01
CA LEU A 100 -12.48 -17.36 -12.17
C LEU A 100 -12.67 -15.86 -11.88
N PRO A 101 -13.91 -15.38 -11.70
CA PRO A 101 -14.16 -14.03 -11.19
C PRO A 101 -13.33 -13.76 -9.93
N THR A 102 -12.69 -12.59 -9.83
CA THR A 102 -11.88 -12.16 -8.68
C THR A 102 -12.60 -12.37 -7.35
N ALA A 103 -13.91 -12.10 -7.31
CA ALA A 103 -14.74 -12.34 -6.14
C ALA A 103 -14.73 -13.82 -5.67
N LEU A 104 -14.70 -14.80 -6.57
CA LEU A 104 -14.59 -16.22 -6.22
C LEU A 104 -13.18 -16.59 -5.77
N ARG A 105 -12.16 -16.06 -6.45
CA ARG A 105 -10.75 -16.25 -6.07
C ARG A 105 -10.49 -15.80 -4.64
N GLU A 106 -11.01 -14.64 -4.26
CA GLU A 106 -10.87 -14.10 -2.90
C GLU A 106 -11.52 -14.97 -1.83
N LEU A 107 -12.54 -15.76 -2.17
CA LEU A 107 -13.24 -16.64 -1.24
C LEU A 107 -12.48 -17.95 -0.96
N ILE A 108 -11.46 -18.30 -1.76
CA ILE A 108 -10.69 -19.54 -1.60
C ILE A 108 -10.13 -19.65 -0.16
N ARG A 109 -9.69 -18.54 0.45
CA ARG A 109 -9.15 -18.56 1.82
C ARG A 109 -10.18 -19.01 2.89
N TYR A 110 -11.47 -18.85 2.60
CA TYR A 110 -12.56 -19.28 3.47
C TYR A 110 -13.01 -20.72 3.24
N VAL A 111 -12.56 -21.38 2.17
CA VAL A 111 -12.90 -22.78 1.90
C VAL A 111 -12.46 -23.67 3.06
N ARG A 112 -13.37 -24.53 3.49
CA ARG A 112 -13.16 -25.55 4.54
C ARG A 112 -13.79 -26.87 4.06
N PRO A 113 -13.21 -28.03 4.43
CA PRO A 113 -12.00 -28.23 5.22
C PRO A 113 -10.70 -27.94 4.44
N GLY A 114 -9.55 -27.89 5.15
CA GLY A 114 -8.23 -27.53 4.58
C GLY A 114 -7.81 -28.26 3.29
N PRO A 115 -8.05 -29.58 3.14
CA PRO A 115 -7.74 -30.31 1.91
C PRO A 115 -8.48 -29.76 0.67
N VAL A 116 -9.76 -29.38 0.82
CA VAL A 116 -10.57 -28.82 -0.27
C VAL A 116 -10.00 -27.48 -0.72
N ARG A 117 -9.59 -26.62 0.24
CA ARG A 117 -8.96 -25.35 -0.07
C ARG A 117 -7.67 -25.52 -0.87
N ARG A 118 -6.85 -26.53 -0.53
CA ARG A 118 -5.62 -26.84 -1.27
C ARG A 118 -5.96 -27.24 -2.71
N TRP A 119 -6.90 -28.17 -2.89
CA TRP A 119 -7.32 -28.62 -4.22
C TRP A 119 -7.87 -27.49 -5.08
N VAL A 120 -8.72 -26.62 -4.52
CA VAL A 120 -9.25 -25.43 -5.21
C VAL A 120 -8.13 -24.46 -5.60
N ARG A 121 -7.16 -24.21 -4.70
CA ARG A 121 -6.01 -23.34 -4.99
C ARG A 121 -5.11 -23.93 -6.08
N ASP A 122 -4.84 -25.23 -6.01
CA ASP A 122 -3.96 -25.91 -6.97
C ASP A 122 -4.64 -25.93 -8.37
N GLY A 123 -5.95 -26.16 -8.43
CA GLY A 123 -6.74 -26.06 -9.67
C GLY A 123 -6.84 -24.64 -10.26
N TYR A 124 -6.63 -23.61 -9.44
CA TYR A 124 -6.59 -22.21 -9.90
C TYR A 124 -5.26 -21.85 -10.59
N GLY A 125 -4.18 -22.61 -10.36
CA GLY A 125 -2.86 -22.34 -10.96
C GLY A 125 -2.03 -21.31 -10.20
N TRP A 126 -2.07 -21.35 -8.87
CA TRP A 126 -1.20 -20.53 -8.00
C TRP A 126 0.13 -21.23 -7.69
#